data_AF-A0A3D1TX48-F1
#
_entry.id   AF-A0A3D1TX48-F1
#
_cell.length_a   1.000
_cell.length_b   1.000
_cell.length_c   1.000
_cell.angle_alpha   90.00
_cell.angle_beta   90.00
_cell.angle_gamma   90.00
#
_symmetry.space_group_name_H-M   'P 1'
#
loop_
_entity.id
_entity.type
_entity.pdbx_description
1 polymer ?
#
loop_
_entity_poly.entity_id
_entity_poly.type
_entity_poly.pdbx_seq_one_letter_code
_entity_poly.pdbx_strand_id
1 'polypeptide(L)'
;EEEIDRMIDEMRRMFEGSQMSFDDYQERSGQTEQQFRDQARENATKSVKTSLVLAAIAEAEGIHLSNRQIDAALEEVFRESPTTERERRRIRSSATARSNIRNRLRRQRAIQRLVEIVSGGDQVADEAADEHDEEITASTGAESETMPVEAGS
;
A
#
# COMPACT_ATOMS: atom_id res chain seq x y z
N GLU A 1 8.35 5.02 -23.83
CA GLU A 1 7.26 4.18 -24.35
C GLU A 1 6.79 3.15 -23.33
N GLU A 2 7.69 2.59 -22.51
CA GLU A 2 7.35 1.61 -21.45
C GLU A 2 6.14 1.94 -20.55
N GLU A 3 5.96 3.20 -20.13
CA GLU A 3 4.79 3.60 -19.31
C GLU A 3 3.48 3.51 -20.11
N ILE A 4 3.52 3.85 -21.40
CA ILE A 4 2.37 3.74 -22.31
C ILE A 4 2.00 2.26 -22.50
N ASP A 5 3.00 1.42 -22.71
CA ASP A 5 2.81 -0.03 -22.86
C ASP A 5 2.23 -0.63 -21.57
N ARG A 6 2.77 -0.26 -20.41
CA ARG A 6 2.21 -0.67 -19.11
C ARG A 6 0.74 -0.27 -18.94
N MET A 7 0.38 0.97 -19.30
CA MET A 7 -1.00 1.43 -19.22
C MET A 7 -1.95 0.67 -20.16
N ILE A 8 -1.49 0.31 -21.36
CA ILE A 8 -2.27 -0.48 -22.32
C ILE A 8 -2.46 -1.91 -21.81
N ASP A 9 -1.41 -2.52 -21.28
CA ASP A 9 -1.47 -3.87 -20.72
C ASP A 9 -2.40 -3.92 -19.50
N GLU A 10 -2.39 -2.90 -18.66
CA GLU A 10 -3.32 -2.78 -17.52
C GLU A 10 -4.78 -2.68 -17.98
N MET A 11 -5.04 -1.87 -19.01
CA MET A 11 -6.36 -1.78 -19.61
C MET A 11 -6.80 -3.13 -20.22
N ARG A 12 -5.93 -3.81 -20.97
CA ARG A 12 -6.24 -5.12 -21.56
C ARG A 12 -6.61 -6.13 -20.48
N ARG A 13 -5.85 -6.20 -19.38
CA ARG A 13 -6.16 -7.03 -18.22
C ARG A 13 -7.51 -6.68 -17.57
N MET A 14 -7.84 -5.38 -17.49
CA MET A 14 -9.12 -4.92 -16.95
C MET A 14 -10.31 -5.38 -17.81
N PHE A 15 -10.16 -5.35 -19.14
CA PHE A 15 -11.17 -5.81 -20.07
C PHE A 15 -11.35 -7.33 -20.06
N GLU A 16 -10.24 -8.09 -20.03
CA GLU A 16 -10.26 -9.55 -19.85
C GLU A 16 -11.06 -9.95 -18.60
N GLY A 17 -10.88 -9.23 -17.49
CA GLY A 17 -11.64 -9.45 -16.25
C GLY A 17 -13.13 -9.13 -16.34
N SER A 18 -13.53 -8.27 -17.29
CA SER A 18 -14.92 -7.84 -17.51
C SER A 18 -15.65 -8.61 -18.61
N GLN A 19 -15.07 -9.73 -19.11
CA GLN A 19 -15.59 -10.51 -20.25
C GLN A 19 -15.79 -9.68 -21.54
N MET A 20 -15.01 -8.61 -21.69
CA MET A 20 -15.05 -7.75 -22.86
C MET A 20 -13.68 -7.83 -23.54
N SER A 21 -13.63 -8.08 -24.84
CA SER A 21 -12.35 -8.01 -25.55
C SER A 21 -12.01 -6.56 -25.89
N PHE A 22 -10.71 -6.30 -26.11
CA PHE A 22 -10.28 -5.00 -26.61
C PHE A 22 -10.90 -4.69 -27.99
N ASP A 23 -11.16 -5.72 -28.80
CA ASP A 23 -11.81 -5.57 -30.10
C ASP A 23 -13.29 -5.16 -29.94
N ASP A 24 -14.03 -5.77 -29.01
CA ASP A 24 -15.41 -5.36 -28.68
C ASP A 24 -15.47 -3.90 -28.19
N TYR A 25 -14.44 -3.46 -27.46
CA TYR A 25 -14.32 -2.06 -27.04
C TYR A 25 -14.08 -1.13 -28.22
N GLN A 26 -13.20 -1.49 -29.17
CA GLN A 26 -12.97 -0.68 -30.38
C GLN A 26 -14.25 -0.56 -31.21
N GLU A 27 -15.03 -1.63 -31.34
CA GLU A 27 -16.32 -1.61 -32.05
C GLU A 27 -17.36 -0.73 -31.35
N ARG A 28 -17.45 -0.78 -30.01
CA ARG A 28 -18.45 0.00 -29.25
C ARG A 28 -18.06 1.47 -29.06
N SER A 29 -16.78 1.75 -28.82
CA SER A 29 -16.28 3.10 -28.55
C SER A 29 -15.93 3.87 -29.83
N GLY A 30 -15.71 3.16 -30.95
CA GLY A 30 -15.22 3.73 -32.20
C GLY A 30 -13.78 4.24 -32.13
N GLN A 31 -13.07 4.02 -31.01
CA GLN A 31 -11.67 4.42 -30.85
C GLN A 31 -10.74 3.30 -31.32
N THR A 32 -9.67 3.67 -32.01
CA THR A 32 -8.63 2.73 -32.43
C THR A 32 -7.56 2.57 -31.34
N GLU A 33 -6.80 1.48 -31.40
CA GLU A 33 -5.62 1.32 -30.56
C GLU A 33 -4.68 2.53 -30.61
N GLN A 34 -4.47 3.10 -31.81
CA GLN A 34 -3.59 4.26 -31.97
C GLN A 34 -4.11 5.49 -31.21
N GLN A 35 -5.42 5.75 -31.25
CA GLN A 35 -6.02 6.85 -30.49
C GLN A 35 -5.90 6.62 -28.98
N PHE A 36 -6.03 5.36 -28.54
CA PHE A 36 -5.79 5.01 -27.15
C PHE A 36 -4.33 5.23 -26.75
N ARG A 37 -3.36 4.83 -27.60
CA ARG A 37 -1.93 5.09 -27.37
C ARG A 37 -1.64 6.58 -27.24
N ASP A 38 -2.29 7.42 -28.05
CA ASP A 38 -2.08 8.87 -28.01
C ASP A 38 -2.64 9.49 -26.71
N GLN A 39 -3.81 9.05 -26.25
CA GLN A 39 -4.36 9.45 -24.94
C GLN A 39 -3.48 8.94 -23.79
N ALA A 40 -3.06 7.68 -23.86
CA ALA A 40 -2.16 7.07 -22.88
C ALA A 40 -0.81 7.80 -22.85
N ARG A 41 -0.31 8.32 -23.99
CA ARG A 41 0.93 9.11 -24.04
C ARG A 41 0.82 10.40 -23.23
N GLU A 42 -0.29 11.12 -23.32
CA GLU A 42 -0.50 12.34 -22.53
C GLU A 42 -0.51 12.01 -21.03
N ASN A 43 -1.25 10.98 -20.64
CA ASN A 43 -1.37 10.56 -19.24
C ASN A 43 -0.05 10.00 -18.69
N ALA A 44 0.65 9.17 -19.46
CA ALA A 44 1.98 8.64 -19.13
C ALA A 44 2.98 9.79 -18.93
N THR A 45 2.93 10.82 -19.77
CA THR A 45 3.80 11.99 -19.63
C THR A 45 3.55 12.71 -18.29
N LYS A 46 2.28 12.90 -17.91
CA LYS A 46 1.91 13.47 -16.60
C LYS A 46 2.37 12.56 -15.46
N SER A 47 2.12 11.26 -15.55
CA SER A 47 2.51 10.24 -14.55
C SER A 47 4.02 10.22 -14.29
N VAL A 48 4.82 10.20 -15.36
CA VAL A 48 6.30 10.21 -15.27
C VAL A 48 6.78 11.52 -14.65
N LYS A 49 6.25 12.67 -15.09
CA LYS A 49 6.61 13.97 -14.50
C LYS A 49 6.31 14.02 -13.01
N THR A 50 5.10 13.63 -12.60
CA THR A 50 4.72 13.58 -11.18
C THR A 50 5.62 12.64 -10.39
N SER A 51 5.94 11.47 -10.94
CA SER A 51 6.83 10.51 -10.29
C SER A 51 8.24 11.08 -10.09
N LEU A 52 8.78 11.78 -11.08
CA LEU A 52 10.09 12.45 -10.98
C LEU A 52 10.07 13.59 -9.96
N VAL A 53 9.02 14.41 -9.94
CA VAL A 53 8.87 15.50 -8.97
C VAL A 53 8.80 14.95 -7.55
N LEU A 54 7.98 13.92 -7.31
CA LEU A 54 7.87 13.29 -5.99
C LEU A 54 9.18 12.60 -5.56
N ALA A 55 9.92 12.03 -6.50
CA ALA A 55 11.25 11.48 -6.22
C ALA A 55 12.25 12.58 -5.81
N ALA A 56 12.27 13.70 -6.53
CA ALA A 56 13.11 14.85 -6.21
C ALA A 56 12.77 15.45 -4.84
N ILE A 57 11.47 15.56 -4.50
CA ILE A 57 11.01 16.00 -3.18
C ILE A 57 11.47 15.02 -2.10
N ALA A 58 11.29 13.72 -2.33
CA ALA A 58 11.75 12.70 -1.38
C ALA A 58 13.26 12.77 -1.13
N GLU A 59 14.05 13.14 -2.14
CA GLU A 59 15.50 13.36 -1.99
C GLU A 59 15.83 14.65 -1.25
N ALA A 60 15.18 15.76 -1.61
CA ALA A 60 15.38 17.07 -0.96
C ALA A 60 15.01 17.03 0.53
N GLU A 61 13.95 16.31 0.89
CA GLU A 61 13.49 16.12 2.27
C GLU A 61 14.25 15.01 3.04
N GLY A 62 15.22 14.35 2.41
CA GLY A 62 16.01 13.29 3.07
C GLY A 62 15.19 12.04 3.43
N ILE A 63 14.15 11.73 2.65
CA ILE A 63 13.29 10.58 2.90
C ILE A 63 14.01 9.29 2.50
N HIS A 64 14.65 8.66 3.49
CA HIS A 64 15.27 7.35 3.40
C HIS A 64 14.40 6.28 4.04
N LEU A 65 14.35 5.10 3.40
CA LEU A 65 13.63 3.93 3.91
C LEU A 65 14.61 2.91 4.42
N SER A 66 14.44 2.49 5.67
CA SER A 66 15.20 1.38 6.22
C SER A 66 14.69 0.03 5.69
N ASN A 67 15.53 -1.00 5.75
CA ASN A 67 15.10 -2.35 5.37
C ASN A 67 13.93 -2.83 6.23
N ARG A 68 13.92 -2.50 7.53
CA ARG A 68 12.82 -2.85 8.45
C ARG A 68 11.47 -2.26 8.00
N GLN A 69 11.47 -1.02 7.50
CA GLN A 69 10.25 -0.38 6.99
C GLN A 69 9.74 -1.07 5.71
N ILE A 70 10.66 -1.51 4.85
CA ILE A 70 10.32 -2.28 3.64
C ILE A 70 9.78 -3.66 4.03
N ASP A 71 10.38 -4.32 5.01
CA ASP A 71 9.95 -5.64 5.50
C ASP A 71 8.56 -5.57 6.14
N ALA A 72 8.28 -4.52 6.92
CA ALA A 72 6.96 -4.29 7.51
C ALA A 72 5.89 -4.07 6.44
N ALA A 73 6.18 -3.27 5.41
CA ALA A 73 5.26 -3.05 4.30
C ALA A 73 5.03 -4.31 3.45
N LEU A 74 6.06 -5.15 3.27
CA LEU A 74 5.90 -6.45 2.63
C LEU A 74 4.98 -7.36 3.45
N GLU A 75 5.10 -7.35 4.78
CA GLU A 75 4.23 -8.14 5.63
C GLU A 75 2.77 -7.71 5.50
N GLU A 76 2.50 -6.41 5.42
CA GLU A 76 1.14 -5.90 5.21
C GLU A 76 0.55 -6.38 3.88
N VAL A 77 1.33 -6.31 2.80
CA VAL A 77 0.93 -6.85 1.49
C VAL A 77 0.60 -8.35 1.57
N PHE A 78 1.33 -9.12 2.37
CA PHE A 78 1.06 -10.55 2.55
C PHE A 78 -0.14 -10.85 3.46
N ARG A 79 -0.59 -9.90 4.29
CA ARG A 79 -1.84 -10.03 5.05
C ARG A 79 -3.04 -9.80 4.14
N GLU A 80 -2.96 -8.82 3.27
CA GLU A 80 -4.02 -8.47 2.31
C GLU A 80 -4.20 -9.52 1.20
N SER A 81 -3.15 -10.28 0.87
CA SER A 81 -3.16 -11.23 -0.24
C SER A 81 -2.86 -12.67 0.20
N PRO A 82 -3.70 -13.66 -0.18
CA PRO A 82 -3.43 -15.07 0.11
C PRO A 82 -2.18 -15.54 -0.65
N THR A 83 -1.04 -15.55 0.03
CA THR A 83 0.26 -15.98 -0.50
C THR A 83 0.84 -17.09 0.36
N THR A 84 1.37 -18.13 -0.30
CA THR A 84 2.01 -19.25 0.40
C THR A 84 3.34 -18.83 1.03
N GLU A 85 3.76 -19.52 2.09
CA GLU A 85 5.02 -19.21 2.77
C GLU A 85 6.26 -19.33 1.85
N ARG A 86 6.21 -20.23 0.85
CA ARG A 86 7.26 -20.34 -0.17
C ARG A 86 7.33 -19.09 -1.06
N GLU A 87 6.20 -18.54 -1.44
CA GLU A 87 6.12 -17.32 -2.26
C GLU A 87 6.51 -16.09 -1.46
N ARG A 88 6.06 -15.97 -0.20
CA ARG A 88 6.48 -14.88 0.70
C ARG A 88 8.00 -14.81 0.80
N ARG A 89 8.68 -15.95 0.99
CA ARG A 89 10.16 -15.99 0.98
C ARG A 89 10.77 -15.51 -0.33
N ARG A 90 10.24 -15.92 -1.48
CA ARG A 90 10.71 -15.46 -2.80
C ARG A 90 10.52 -13.96 -2.99
N ILE A 91 9.38 -13.42 -2.56
CA ILE A 91 9.08 -11.99 -2.69
C ILE A 91 9.99 -11.19 -1.76
N ARG A 92 10.20 -11.63 -0.51
CA ARG A 92 11.11 -10.97 0.45
C ARG A 92 12.55 -10.91 -0.06
N SER A 93 13.02 -11.93 -0.77
CA SER A 93 14.37 -11.98 -1.34
C SER A 93 14.51 -11.31 -2.71
N SER A 94 13.40 -11.00 -3.39
CA SER A 94 13.41 -10.37 -4.71
C SER A 94 13.82 -8.89 -4.62
N ALA A 95 14.94 -8.54 -5.24
CA ALA A 95 15.41 -7.16 -5.34
C ALA A 95 14.38 -6.26 -6.02
N THR A 96 13.70 -6.75 -7.05
CA THR A 96 12.65 -6.02 -7.77
C THR A 96 11.46 -5.74 -6.86
N ALA A 97 10.97 -6.74 -6.12
CA ALA A 97 9.84 -6.56 -5.21
C ALA A 97 10.17 -5.54 -4.10
N ARG A 98 11.35 -5.66 -3.49
CA ARG A 98 11.82 -4.72 -2.48
C ARG A 98 11.97 -3.30 -3.03
N SER A 99 12.49 -3.16 -4.25
CA SER A 99 12.63 -1.86 -4.92
C SER A 99 11.27 -1.21 -5.17
N ASN A 100 10.28 -1.98 -5.64
CA ASN A 100 8.93 -1.48 -5.89
C ASN A 100 8.26 -0.99 -4.60
N ILE A 101 8.34 -1.76 -3.52
CA ILE A 101 7.83 -1.35 -2.20
C ILE A 101 8.54 -0.09 -1.71
N ARG A 102 9.88 -0.05 -1.84
CA ARG A 102 10.66 1.14 -1.48
C ARG A 102 10.17 2.38 -2.23
N ASN A 103 10.03 2.29 -3.56
CA ASN A 103 9.61 3.43 -4.37
C ASN A 103 8.19 3.88 -4.03
N ARG A 104 7.26 2.94 -3.80
CA ARG A 104 5.90 3.23 -3.33
C ARG A 104 5.92 4.01 -2.01
N LEU A 105 6.65 3.52 -1.01
CA LEU A 105 6.74 4.14 0.31
C LEU A 105 7.40 5.53 0.26
N ARG A 106 8.46 5.72 -0.54
CA ARG A 106 9.09 7.05 -0.71
C ARG A 106 8.09 8.05 -1.28
N ARG A 107 7.34 7.63 -2.30
CA ARG A 107 6.30 8.46 -2.92
C ARG A 107 5.19 8.83 -1.94
N GLN A 108 4.69 7.87 -1.17
CA GLN A 108 3.66 8.11 -0.16
C GLN A 108 4.15 9.11 0.91
N ARG A 109 5.39 8.96 1.38
CA ARG A 109 5.97 9.92 2.34
C ARG A 109 6.18 11.30 1.74
N ALA A 110 6.64 11.40 0.49
CA ALA A 110 6.77 12.70 -0.18
C ALA A 110 5.41 13.42 -0.26
N ILE A 111 4.34 12.71 -0.60
CA ILE A 111 2.98 13.27 -0.61
C ILE A 111 2.56 13.68 0.80
N GLN A 112 2.76 12.82 1.80
CA GLN A 112 2.43 13.13 3.20
C GLN A 112 3.13 14.41 3.67
N ARG A 113 4.42 14.58 3.36
CA ARG A 113 5.17 15.79 3.68
C ARG A 113 4.64 17.03 2.94
N LEU A 114 4.26 16.89 1.68
CA LEU A 114 3.60 17.99 0.95
C LEU A 114 2.28 18.38 1.61
N VAL A 115 1.48 17.41 2.05
CA VAL A 115 0.22 17.67 2.76
C VAL A 115 0.49 18.37 4.09
N GLU A 116 1.45 17.91 4.88
CA GLU A 116 1.84 18.55 6.15
C GLU A 116 2.26 20.01 5.97
N ILE A 117 3.06 20.30 4.93
CA ILE A 117 3.50 21.66 4.60
C ILE A 117 2.32 22.55 4.21
N VAL A 118 1.41 22.02 3.37
CA VAL A 118 0.27 22.79 2.84
C VAL A 118 -0.82 22.99 3.89
N SER A 119 -1.07 21.99 4.74
CA SER A 119 -2.08 22.02 5.80
C SER A 119 -1.63 22.77 7.06
N GLY A 120 -0.38 23.24 7.13
CA GLY A 120 0.12 24.07 8.23
C GLY A 120 0.55 23.31 9.48
N GLY A 121 0.95 22.05 9.35
CA GLY A 121 1.56 21.27 10.45
C GLY A 121 0.61 20.88 11.59
N ASP A 122 -0.70 20.91 11.37
CA ASP A 122 -1.69 20.48 12.35
C ASP A 122 -2.53 19.35 11.74
N GLN A 123 -2.69 18.25 12.50
CA GLN A 123 -3.53 17.08 12.22
C GLN A 123 -2.96 15.96 11.31
N VAL A 124 -1.94 15.21 11.78
CA VAL A 124 -1.94 13.72 11.73
C VAL A 124 -1.03 13.16 12.86
N ALA A 125 -1.40 13.35 14.12
CA ALA A 125 -0.65 12.78 15.25
C ALA A 125 -1.51 11.95 16.22
N ASP A 126 -2.78 11.68 15.89
CA ASP A 126 -3.74 11.23 16.91
C ASP A 126 -4.56 9.98 16.53
N GLU A 127 -3.96 8.95 15.95
CA GLU A 127 -4.62 7.62 15.86
C GLU A 127 -3.64 6.43 15.98
N ALA A 128 -2.56 6.53 16.76
CA ALA A 128 -1.69 5.36 17.01
C ALA A 128 -0.97 5.34 18.36
N ALA A 129 -1.50 6.03 19.38
CA ALA A 129 -0.86 6.09 20.70
C ALA A 129 -1.87 6.20 21.85
N ASP A 130 -2.77 5.23 21.94
CA ASP A 130 -3.34 4.75 23.20
C ASP A 130 -4.05 3.45 22.82
N GLU A 131 -3.75 2.27 23.35
CA GLU A 131 -3.61 1.96 24.77
C GLU A 131 -2.60 0.82 24.90
N HIS A 132 -1.53 1.02 25.69
CA HIS A 132 -1.04 -0.01 26.60
C HIS A 132 -0.05 0.59 27.61
N ASP A 133 -0.43 0.40 28.88
CA ASP A 133 0.40 0.21 30.08
C ASP A 133 0.71 1.41 30.99
N GLU A 134 0.04 1.43 32.16
CA GLU A 134 0.66 1.48 33.51
C GLU A 134 -0.43 1.10 34.54
N GLU A 135 -0.40 -0.09 35.14
CA GLU A 135 0.38 -0.52 36.32
C GLU A 135 -0.40 -0.40 37.66
N ILE A 136 -0.84 -1.58 38.13
CA ILE A 136 -0.92 -2.11 39.51
C ILE A 136 -0.99 -1.10 40.68
N THR A 137 -2.05 -1.16 41.52
CA THR A 137 -1.93 -1.34 42.99
C THR A 137 -3.24 -1.83 43.63
N ALA A 138 -3.06 -2.56 44.72
CA ALA A 138 -4.03 -3.44 45.36
C ALA A 138 -5.09 -2.77 46.26
N SER A 139 -6.16 -3.52 46.49
CA SER A 139 -6.71 -3.88 47.83
C SER A 139 -8.17 -3.53 48.07
N THR A 140 -8.83 -4.53 48.68
CA THR A 140 -10.10 -4.48 49.43
C THR A 140 -11.33 -4.55 48.53
N GLY A 141 -12.15 -5.60 48.53
CA GLY A 141 -12.43 -6.64 49.51
C GLY A 141 -13.95 -6.76 49.59
N ALA A 142 -14.50 -7.94 49.31
CA ALA A 142 -15.80 -8.39 49.80
C ALA A 142 -16.04 -9.84 49.34
N GLU A 143 -16.11 -10.70 50.34
CA GLU A 143 -16.52 -12.09 50.31
C GLU A 143 -17.96 -12.27 49.76
N SER A 144 -18.16 -13.35 49.00
CA SER A 144 -19.20 -14.36 49.26
C SER A 144 -18.93 -15.54 48.31
N GLU A 145 -18.39 -16.67 48.78
CA GLU A 145 -19.20 -17.82 49.25
C GLU A 145 -20.32 -18.16 48.25
N THR A 146 -20.42 -19.30 47.56
CA THR A 146 -19.99 -20.67 47.85
C THR A 146 -19.98 -21.50 46.55
N MET A 147 -18.95 -22.34 46.35
CA MET A 147 -19.11 -23.65 45.72
C MET A 147 -18.47 -24.69 46.66
N PRO A 148 -19.05 -25.89 46.76
CA PRO A 148 -18.23 -27.08 46.85
C PRO A 148 -18.44 -27.93 45.61
N VAL A 149 -17.34 -28.13 44.88
CA VAL A 149 -17.16 -29.24 43.94
C VAL A 149 -16.32 -30.29 44.66
N GLU A 150 -16.66 -31.57 44.48
CA GLU A 150 -15.87 -32.82 44.65
C GLU A 150 -16.79 -33.89 45.25
N ALA A 151 -16.74 -35.18 44.97
CA ALA A 151 -16.17 -36.04 43.92
C ALA A 151 -16.57 -37.48 44.37
N GLY A 152 -16.69 -38.41 43.43
CA GLY A 152 -16.44 -39.83 43.71
C GLY A 152 -17.62 -40.73 44.12
N SER A 153 -18.25 -41.38 43.14
CA SER A 153 -18.22 -42.84 42.91
C SER A 153 -18.92 -43.19 41.61
#